data_AF-A0A091TLP6-F1
#
_entry.id   AF-A0A091TLP6-F1
#
_cell.length_a   1.000
_cell.length_b   1.000
_cell.length_c   1.000
_cell.angle_alpha   90.00
_cell.angle_beta   90.00
_cell.angle_gamma   90.00
#
_symmetry.space_group_name_H-M   'P 1'
#
loop_
_entity.id
_entity.type
_entity.pdbx_description
1 polymer ?
#
loop_
_entity_poly.entity_id
_entity_poly.type
_entity_poly.pdbx_seq_one_letter_code
_entity_poly.pdbx_strand_id
1 'polypeptide(L)'
;RYTLVDILRAILLSLEAMIEDPELQVNGFVLIIDWSNFTFKQASKLTPSMLRLAIEGLQDSFPARFGGIHFVNQPWYIHALYTVIRPFLKEKTRKRIFLHGNNLNSLHQLIHPEILPSEFGGMLPPYDMGTWARTLLDHEYDDDSECNADYNAPAKEIEKDLSPKSMKRSQSVVDPGVLKRMDKNEEENMQPLLSLD
;
A
#
# COMPACT_ATOMS: atom_id res chain seq x y z
N ARG A 1 4.39 25.60 -7.56
CA ARG A 1 3.70 24.57 -8.39
C ARG A 1 4.35 23.24 -8.08
N TYR A 2 3.61 22.29 -7.49
CA TYR A 2 4.15 21.00 -7.05
C TYR A 2 4.43 20.05 -8.22
N THR A 3 5.49 19.26 -8.11
CA THR A 3 5.87 18.21 -9.06
C THR A 3 5.20 16.88 -8.70
N LEU A 4 5.24 15.90 -9.60
CA LEU A 4 4.78 14.54 -9.27
C LEU A 4 5.55 13.94 -8.08
N VAL A 5 6.83 14.28 -7.95
CA VAL A 5 7.67 13.81 -6.84
C VAL A 5 7.16 14.38 -5.51
N ASP A 6 6.77 15.65 -5.48
CA ASP A 6 6.19 16.27 -4.28
C ASP A 6 4.86 15.61 -3.90
N ILE A 7 4.02 15.31 -4.90
CA ILE A 7 2.75 14.59 -4.71
C ILE A 7 3.02 13.18 -4.17
N LEU A 8 3.97 12.45 -4.75
CA LEU A 8 4.33 11.10 -4.30
C LEU A 8 4.87 11.11 -2.86
N ARG A 9 5.70 12.10 -2.50
CA ARG A 9 6.19 12.27 -1.13
C ARG A 9 5.05 12.52 -0.14
N ALA A 10 4.09 13.38 -0.50
CA ALA A 10 2.92 13.62 0.34
C ALA A 10 2.05 12.36 0.51
N ILE A 11 1.88 11.57 -0.54
CA ILE A 11 1.19 10.27 -0.47
C ILE A 11 1.93 9.31 0.46
N LEU A 12 3.25 9.18 0.31
CA LEU A 12 4.05 8.29 1.14
C LEU A 12 4.02 8.71 2.61
N LEU A 13 4.17 10.01 2.91
CA LEU A 13 4.04 10.54 4.26
C LEU A 13 2.65 10.24 4.86
N SER A 14 1.60 10.40 4.06
CA SER A 14 0.24 10.09 4.50
C SER A 14 0.06 8.60 4.80
N LEU A 15 0.59 7.73 3.94
CA LEU A 15 0.52 6.29 4.12
C LEU A 15 1.36 5.83 5.33
N GLU A 16 2.49 6.47 5.60
CA GLU A 16 3.35 6.19 6.75
C GLU A 16 2.64 6.50 8.06
N ALA A 17 2.02 7.68 8.19
CA ALA A 17 1.22 8.00 9.36
C ALA A 17 0.02 7.05 9.52
N MET A 18 -0.69 6.75 8.42
CA MET A 18 -1.86 5.87 8.50
C MET A 18 -1.51 4.42 8.83
N ILE A 19 -0.34 3.90 8.41
CA ILE A 19 0.00 2.50 8.65
C ILE A 19 0.44 2.23 10.09
N GLU A 20 0.57 3.26 10.93
CA GLU A 20 0.76 3.09 12.37
C GLU A 20 -0.44 2.39 13.04
N ASP A 21 -1.64 2.55 12.47
CA ASP A 21 -2.84 1.84 12.92
C ASP A 21 -2.79 0.35 12.51
N PRO A 22 -2.77 -0.60 13.47
CA PRO A 22 -2.78 -2.03 13.18
C PRO A 22 -4.00 -2.49 12.38
N GLU A 23 -5.14 -1.84 12.53
CA GLU A 23 -6.34 -2.17 11.76
C GLU A 23 -6.12 -1.89 10.26
N LEU A 24 -5.47 -0.77 9.93
CA LEU A 24 -5.12 -0.40 8.56
C LEU A 24 -4.02 -1.30 7.98
N GLN A 25 -3.11 -1.84 8.78
CA GLN A 25 -2.14 -2.84 8.33
C GLN A 25 -2.81 -4.13 7.84
N VAL A 26 -3.89 -4.55 8.52
CA VAL A 26 -4.64 -5.77 8.20
C VAL A 26 -5.59 -5.53 7.02
N ASN A 27 -6.41 -4.48 7.12
CA ASN A 27 -7.47 -4.18 6.15
C ASN A 27 -6.94 -3.54 4.86
N GLY A 28 -5.90 -2.71 4.98
CA GLY A 28 -5.31 -1.98 3.88
C GLY A 28 -6.09 -0.72 3.49
N PHE A 29 -5.79 -0.23 2.28
CA PHE A 29 -6.24 1.07 1.78
C PHE A 29 -7.05 0.93 0.48
N VAL A 30 -7.98 1.85 0.27
CA VAL A 30 -8.64 2.09 -1.01
C VAL A 30 -8.29 3.50 -1.47
N LEU A 31 -7.77 3.64 -2.69
CA LEU A 31 -7.46 4.93 -3.29
C LEU A 31 -8.58 5.36 -4.24
N ILE A 32 -9.03 6.60 -4.10
CA ILE A 32 -9.89 7.27 -5.09
C ILE A 32 -9.07 8.40 -5.70
N ILE A 33 -8.91 8.38 -7.01
CA ILE A 33 -8.14 9.36 -7.78
C ILE A 33 -9.11 10.13 -8.66
N ASP A 34 -9.37 11.38 -8.26
CA ASP A 34 -10.19 12.32 -9.03
C ASP A 34 -9.37 13.03 -10.10
N TRP A 35 -9.78 12.87 -11.35
CA TRP A 35 -9.12 13.46 -12.51
C TRP A 35 -9.81 14.74 -13.02
N SER A 36 -10.88 15.21 -12.37
CA SER A 36 -11.69 16.37 -12.83
C SER A 36 -10.86 17.61 -13.17
N ASN A 37 -9.81 17.88 -12.40
CA ASN A 37 -8.96 19.06 -12.55
C ASN A 37 -7.58 18.74 -13.13
N PHE A 38 -7.36 17.52 -13.62
CA PHE A 38 -6.12 17.14 -14.27
C PHE A 38 -6.17 17.51 -15.75
N THR A 39 -5.19 18.29 -16.19
CA THR A 39 -5.14 18.80 -17.58
C THR A 39 -4.23 17.94 -18.46
N PHE A 40 -4.50 17.93 -19.77
CA PHE A 40 -3.62 17.28 -20.74
C PHE A 40 -2.17 17.81 -20.68
N LYS A 41 -1.98 19.11 -20.40
CA LYS A 41 -0.66 19.72 -20.20
C LYS A 41 0.08 19.20 -18.96
N GLN A 42 -0.64 18.75 -17.93
CA GLN A 42 -0.03 18.04 -16.81
C GLN A 42 0.26 16.59 -17.20
N ALA A 43 -0.67 15.91 -17.89
CA ALA A 43 -0.50 14.55 -18.39
C ALA A 43 0.77 14.42 -19.26
N SER A 44 0.99 15.37 -20.18
CA SER A 44 2.12 15.36 -21.10
C SER A 44 3.48 15.53 -20.43
N LYS A 45 3.52 15.89 -19.15
CA LYS A 45 4.76 16.01 -18.35
C LYS A 45 5.11 14.72 -17.62
N LEU A 46 4.21 13.75 -17.59
CA LEU A 46 4.45 12.47 -16.96
C LEU A 46 5.35 11.63 -17.87
N THR A 47 6.55 11.31 -17.40
CA THR A 47 7.46 10.42 -18.12
C THR A 47 7.29 8.98 -17.65
N PRO A 48 7.59 7.97 -18.50
CA PRO A 48 7.54 6.57 -18.08
C PRO A 48 8.42 6.26 -16.86
N SER A 49 9.59 6.90 -16.74
CA SER A 49 10.48 6.71 -15.60
C SER A 49 9.89 7.23 -14.29
N MET A 50 9.23 8.39 -14.32
CA MET A 50 8.56 8.95 -13.15
C MET A 50 7.37 8.08 -12.71
N LEU A 51 6.58 7.59 -13.67
CA LEU A 51 5.45 6.72 -13.39
C LEU A 51 5.89 5.36 -12.84
N ARG A 52 6.95 4.79 -13.41
CA ARG A 52 7.56 3.55 -12.93
C ARG A 52 8.03 3.70 -11.49
N LEU A 53 8.73 4.78 -11.17
CA LEU A 53 9.20 5.05 -9.81
C LEU A 53 8.04 5.11 -8.79
N ALA A 54 6.96 5.81 -9.14
CA ALA A 54 5.78 5.89 -8.27
C ALA A 54 5.12 4.50 -8.06
N ILE A 55 5.05 3.69 -9.12
CA ILE A 55 4.45 2.36 -9.07
C ILE A 55 5.31 1.41 -8.25
N GLU A 56 6.61 1.31 -8.52
CA GLU A 56 7.53 0.45 -7.77
C GLU A 56 7.58 0.86 -6.29
N GLY A 57 7.60 2.17 -5.99
CA GLY A 57 7.55 2.67 -4.62
C GLY A 57 6.33 2.16 -3.85
N LEU A 58 5.14 2.22 -4.44
CA LEU A 58 3.90 1.76 -3.80
C LEU A 58 3.70 0.24 -3.85
N GLN A 59 4.23 -0.47 -4.85
CA GLN A 59 3.99 -1.89 -5.07
C GLN A 59 5.05 -2.83 -4.51
N ASP A 60 6.27 -2.35 -4.36
CA ASP A 60 7.46 -3.14 -3.99
C ASP A 60 8.13 -2.63 -2.72
N SER A 61 8.10 -1.32 -2.46
CA SER A 61 8.85 -0.71 -1.36
C SER A 61 8.02 -0.37 -0.13
N PHE A 62 6.75 0.01 -0.30
CA PHE A 62 5.90 0.40 0.83
C PHE A 62 5.03 -0.78 1.33
N PRO A 63 4.97 -1.06 2.65
CA PRO A 63 4.23 -2.19 3.20
C PRO A 63 2.70 -2.02 3.22
N ALA A 64 2.12 -1.25 2.30
CA ALA A 64 0.67 -1.08 2.18
C ALA A 64 -0.01 -2.19 1.39
N ARG A 65 -1.23 -2.53 1.81
CA ARG A 65 -2.13 -3.39 1.06
C ARG A 65 -3.19 -2.53 0.38
N PHE A 66 -3.16 -2.41 -0.94
CA PHE A 66 -4.20 -1.68 -1.66
C PHE A 66 -5.35 -2.60 -2.06
N GLY A 67 -6.54 -2.43 -1.48
CA GLY A 67 -7.75 -3.18 -1.81
C GLY A 67 -8.37 -2.78 -3.15
N GLY A 68 -8.26 -1.52 -3.53
CA GLY A 68 -8.76 -0.97 -4.79
C GLY A 68 -8.15 0.40 -5.11
N ILE A 69 -8.05 0.72 -6.40
CA ILE A 69 -7.62 2.02 -6.93
C ILE A 69 -8.65 2.46 -7.96
N HIS A 70 -9.43 3.47 -7.60
CA HIS A 70 -10.63 3.91 -8.32
C HIS A 70 -10.36 5.24 -9.01
N PHE A 71 -10.39 5.24 -10.33
CA PHE A 71 -10.24 6.45 -11.14
C PHE A 71 -11.63 6.99 -11.44
N VAL A 72 -11.88 8.24 -11.07
CA VAL A 72 -13.14 8.94 -11.32
C VAL A 72 -12.89 10.19 -12.14
N ASN A 73 -13.90 10.60 -12.91
CA ASN A 73 -13.86 11.76 -13.79
C ASN A 73 -12.66 11.76 -14.76
N GLN A 74 -12.16 10.57 -15.14
CA GLN A 74 -10.97 10.47 -15.96
C GLN A 74 -11.26 10.82 -17.43
N PRO A 75 -10.54 11.79 -18.02
CA PRO A 75 -10.67 12.13 -19.44
C PRO A 75 -10.05 11.06 -20.34
N TRP A 76 -10.38 11.09 -21.63
CA TRP A 76 -10.00 10.05 -22.61
C TRP A 76 -8.50 9.72 -22.63
N TYR A 77 -7.62 10.70 -22.41
CA TYR A 77 -6.17 10.51 -22.44
C TYR A 77 -5.61 9.72 -21.25
N ILE A 78 -6.40 9.52 -20.18
CA ILE A 78 -6.00 8.66 -19.06
C ILE A 78 -5.97 7.18 -19.47
N HIS A 79 -6.75 6.77 -20.47
CA HIS A 79 -6.62 5.43 -21.05
C HIS A 79 -5.26 5.21 -21.73
N ALA A 80 -4.76 6.23 -22.43
CA ALA A 80 -3.43 6.18 -23.03
C ALA A 80 -2.34 6.13 -21.94
N LEU A 81 -2.47 6.96 -20.90
CA LEU A 81 -1.57 6.92 -19.74
C LEU A 81 -1.58 5.54 -19.05
N TYR A 82 -2.76 4.94 -18.87
CA TYR A 82 -2.89 3.59 -18.33
C TYR A 82 -2.12 2.56 -19.14
N THR A 83 -2.17 2.67 -20.47
CA THR A 83 -1.43 1.78 -21.39
C THR A 83 0.08 1.91 -21.21
N VAL A 84 0.57 3.13 -20.96
CA VAL A 84 2.00 3.40 -20.69
C VAL A 84 2.44 2.78 -19.36
N ILE A 85 1.61 2.82 -18.32
CA ILE A 85 1.98 2.28 -17.00
C ILE A 85 1.74 0.78 -16.85
N ARG A 86 0.86 0.20 -17.68
CA ARG A 86 0.47 -1.22 -17.62
C ARG A 86 1.66 -2.20 -17.53
N PRO A 87 2.79 -2.02 -18.25
CA PRO A 87 3.96 -2.89 -18.13
C PRO A 87 4.64 -2.88 -16.76
N PHE A 88 4.48 -1.80 -15.98
CA PHE A 88 5.05 -1.67 -14.63
C PHE A 88 4.13 -2.24 -13.55
N LEU A 89 2.86 -2.53 -13.87
CA LEU A 89 1.88 -3.01 -12.91
C LEU A 89 1.90 -4.54 -12.79
N LYS A 90 2.11 -5.05 -11.57
CA LYS A 90 1.88 -6.46 -11.24
C LYS A 90 0.42 -6.87 -11.50
N GLU A 91 0.20 -8.15 -11.82
CA GLU A 91 -1.14 -8.71 -12.12
C GLU A 91 -2.17 -8.39 -11.02
N LYS A 92 -1.78 -8.50 -9.75
CA LYS A 92 -2.64 -8.19 -8.59
C LYS A 92 -3.11 -6.74 -8.60
N THR A 93 -2.24 -5.79 -8.92
CA THR A 93 -2.58 -4.36 -8.96
C THR A 93 -3.41 -4.03 -10.19
N ARG A 94 -3.11 -4.63 -11.36
CA ARG A 94 -3.93 -4.48 -12.57
C ARG A 94 -5.39 -4.88 -12.34
N LYS A 95 -5.63 -5.97 -11.59
CA LYS A 95 -6.98 -6.43 -11.22
C LYS A 95 -7.71 -5.53 -10.21
N ARG A 96 -7.01 -4.60 -9.58
CA ARG A 96 -7.54 -3.69 -8.54
C ARG A 96 -7.67 -2.25 -9.01
N ILE A 97 -7.39 -1.98 -10.28
CA ILE A 97 -7.59 -0.65 -10.88
C ILE A 97 -8.96 -0.63 -11.58
N PHE A 98 -9.80 0.31 -11.18
CA PHE A 98 -11.15 0.50 -11.69
C PHE A 98 -11.28 1.88 -12.34
N LEU A 99 -11.79 1.94 -13.56
CA LEU A 99 -11.99 3.17 -14.32
C LEU A 99 -13.49 3.46 -14.40
N HIS A 100 -13.98 4.42 -13.63
CA HIS A 100 -15.41 4.71 -13.49
C HIS A 100 -15.92 5.74 -14.51
N GLY A 101 -15.04 6.57 -15.06
CA GLY A 101 -15.42 7.67 -15.93
C GLY A 101 -16.23 8.68 -15.13
N ASN A 102 -17.32 9.16 -15.72
CA ASN A 102 -18.25 10.08 -15.06
C ASN A 102 -19.41 9.33 -14.35
N ASN A 103 -19.38 8.00 -14.29
CA ASN A 103 -20.45 7.20 -13.71
C ASN A 103 -20.15 6.80 -12.25
N LEU A 104 -20.57 7.65 -11.31
CA LEU A 104 -20.40 7.40 -9.88
C LEU A 104 -21.17 6.16 -9.37
N ASN A 105 -22.21 5.71 -10.07
CA ASN A 105 -22.92 4.48 -9.66
C ASN A 105 -21.98 3.27 -9.67
N SER A 106 -21.03 3.22 -10.62
CA SER A 106 -20.04 2.14 -10.68
C SER A 106 -19.01 2.21 -9.54
N LEU A 107 -18.77 3.39 -8.98
CA LEU A 107 -17.99 3.57 -7.76
C LEU A 107 -18.79 3.06 -6.55
N HIS A 108 -20.08 3.43 -6.48
CA HIS A 108 -20.97 3.07 -5.36
C HIS A 108 -21.28 1.58 -5.24
N GLN A 109 -21.12 0.83 -6.34
CA GLN A 109 -21.16 -0.64 -6.31
C GLN A 109 -19.99 -1.27 -5.53
N LEU A 110 -18.90 -0.53 -5.36
CA LEU A 110 -17.68 -1.00 -4.70
C LEU A 110 -17.40 -0.28 -3.36
N ILE A 111 -17.90 0.96 -3.20
CA ILE A 111 -17.67 1.79 -2.01
C ILE A 111 -19.00 2.41 -1.57
N HIS A 112 -19.37 2.23 -0.29
CA HIS A 112 -20.66 2.70 0.21
C HIS A 112 -20.73 4.24 0.23
N PRO A 113 -21.82 4.87 -0.26
CA PRO A 113 -21.96 6.34 -0.27
C PRO A 113 -21.90 7.01 1.12
N GLU A 114 -22.22 6.27 2.20
CA GLU A 114 -22.17 6.77 3.58
C GLU A 114 -20.80 7.29 4.02
N ILE A 115 -19.73 6.73 3.46
CA ILE A 115 -18.35 7.07 3.84
C ILE A 115 -17.67 7.99 2.83
N LEU A 116 -18.40 8.44 1.81
CA LEU A 116 -17.86 9.27 0.74
C LEU A 116 -18.24 10.75 0.91
N PRO A 117 -17.33 11.68 0.59
CA PRO A 117 -17.66 13.10 0.39
C PRO A 117 -18.73 13.32 -0.69
N SER A 118 -19.44 14.44 -0.57
CA SER A 118 -20.51 14.84 -1.49
C SER A 118 -20.07 14.95 -2.96
N GLU A 119 -18.82 15.30 -3.23
CA GLU A 119 -18.23 15.42 -4.57
C GLU A 119 -18.14 14.07 -5.30
N PHE A 120 -18.12 12.98 -4.55
CA PHE A 120 -18.18 11.61 -5.07
C PHE A 120 -19.58 11.00 -4.97
N GLY A 121 -20.61 11.85 -4.83
CA GLY A 121 -22.01 11.43 -4.69
C GLY A 121 -22.30 10.73 -3.35
N GLY A 122 -21.49 10.99 -2.33
CA GLY A 122 -21.65 10.44 -0.99
C GLY A 122 -22.49 11.32 -0.05
N MET A 123 -22.57 10.91 1.21
CA MET A 123 -23.38 11.56 2.25
C MET A 123 -22.56 12.36 3.27
N LEU A 124 -21.23 12.29 3.21
CA LEU A 124 -20.37 13.15 4.03
C LEU A 124 -20.34 14.58 3.45
N PRO A 125 -20.02 15.59 4.28
CA PRO A 125 -19.77 16.95 3.80
C PRO A 125 -18.67 17.01 2.71
N PRO A 126 -18.58 18.13 1.99
CA PRO A 126 -17.48 18.41 1.07
C PRO A 126 -16.11 18.15 1.72
N TYR A 127 -15.19 17.55 0.98
CA TYR A 127 -13.88 17.20 1.52
C TYR A 127 -13.04 18.45 1.77
N ASP A 128 -12.74 18.74 3.04
CA ASP A 128 -11.78 19.78 3.39
C ASP A 128 -10.34 19.25 3.24
N MET A 129 -9.69 19.71 2.16
CA MET A 129 -8.30 19.39 1.83
C MET A 129 -7.32 19.71 2.96
N GLY A 130 -7.63 20.68 3.83
CA GLY A 130 -6.79 21.07 4.95
C GLY A 130 -6.89 20.17 6.17
N THR A 131 -7.95 19.37 6.30
CA THR A 131 -8.18 18.55 7.50
C THR A 131 -7.06 17.55 7.70
N TRP A 132 -6.76 16.76 6.67
CA TRP A 132 -5.69 15.78 6.74
C TRP A 132 -4.32 16.41 6.94
N ALA A 133 -4.04 17.54 6.27
CA ALA A 133 -2.78 18.24 6.43
C ALA A 133 -2.57 18.72 7.88
N ARG A 134 -3.62 19.20 8.55
CA ARG A 134 -3.55 19.58 9.97
C ARG A 134 -3.33 18.35 10.85
N THR A 135 -4.09 17.27 10.63
CA THR A 135 -3.91 16.01 11.38
C THR A 135 -2.48 15.47 11.28
N LEU A 136 -1.88 15.49 10.08
CA LEU A 136 -0.50 15.05 9.89
C LEU A 136 0.50 15.93 10.64
N LEU A 137 0.32 17.25 10.60
CA LEU A 137 1.25 18.19 11.23
C LEU A 137 1.09 18.26 12.75
N ASP A 138 -0.11 17.96 13.28
CA ASP A 138 -0.36 17.91 14.72
C ASP A 138 0.34 16.69 15.36
N HIS A 139 0.52 15.59 14.60
CA HIS A 139 1.21 14.37 15.04
C HIS A 139 2.72 14.58 15.26
N GLU A 140 3.32 15.65 14.71
CA GLU A 140 4.76 15.96 14.87
C GLU A 140 5.09 16.63 16.23
N TYR A 141 4.10 17.01 17.06
CA TYR A 141 4.35 17.76 18.30
C TYR A 141 4.32 16.95 19.60
N ASP A 142 3.96 15.67 19.57
CA ASP A 142 3.88 14.83 20.79
C ASP A 142 5.13 13.96 21.05
N ASP A 143 6.11 13.91 20.14
CA ASP A 143 7.33 13.07 20.31
C ASP A 143 8.51 13.77 21.03
N ASP A 144 8.36 15.06 21.39
CA ASP A 144 9.37 15.79 22.18
C ASP A 144 9.17 15.70 23.72
N SER A 145 8.21 14.88 24.19
CA SER A 145 7.98 14.68 25.62
C SER A 145 8.74 13.46 26.19
N GLU A 146 9.95 13.74 26.69
CA GLU A 146 10.73 12.98 27.68
C GLU A 146 11.40 11.66 27.25
N CYS A 147 12.61 11.78 26.68
CA CYS A 147 13.72 10.92 27.09
C CYS A 147 14.88 11.76 27.67
N ASN A 148 14.74 12.18 28.92
CA ASN A 148 15.87 12.65 29.74
C ASN A 148 16.75 11.44 30.12
N ALA A 149 17.53 10.93 29.16
CA ALA A 149 18.66 10.07 29.48
C ALA A 149 19.85 10.98 29.86
N ASP A 150 20.03 11.16 31.16
CA ASP A 150 21.11 11.94 31.75
C ASP A 150 22.47 11.26 31.45
N TYR A 151 23.16 11.70 30.40
CA TYR A 151 24.45 11.15 29.97
C TYR A 151 25.65 11.57 30.84
N ASN A 152 25.43 12.11 32.04
CA ASN A 152 26.48 12.54 32.96
C ASN A 152 26.78 11.55 34.10
N ALA A 153 26.70 10.25 33.84
CA ALA A 153 27.27 9.25 34.74
C ALA A 153 28.77 9.01 34.40
N PRO A 154 29.71 9.14 35.36
CA PRO A 154 31.13 9.00 35.08
C PRO A 154 31.50 7.55 34.69
N ALA A 155 32.27 7.42 33.61
CA ALA A 155 32.60 6.18 32.89
C ALA A 155 33.50 5.15 33.64
N LYS A 156 33.39 5.02 34.96
CA LYS A 156 34.28 4.14 35.75
C LYS A 156 33.65 2.90 36.38
N GLU A 157 32.37 2.59 36.11
CA GLU A 157 31.74 1.36 36.65
C GLU A 157 31.32 0.32 35.61
N ILE A 158 31.53 0.54 34.30
CA ILE A 158 31.03 -0.37 33.25
C ILE A 158 31.97 -1.56 32.96
N GLU A 159 33.20 -1.58 33.49
CA GLU A 159 34.19 -2.62 33.14
C GLU A 159 34.10 -3.95 33.90
N LYS A 160 33.13 -4.18 34.79
CA LYS A 160 33.13 -5.39 35.63
C LYS A 160 32.26 -6.57 35.19
N ASP A 161 31.37 -6.40 34.20
CA ASP A 161 30.40 -7.47 33.84
C ASP A 161 30.52 -8.05 32.42
N LEU A 162 31.52 -7.66 31.63
CA LEU A 162 31.77 -8.24 30.31
C LEU A 162 32.77 -9.40 30.38
N SER A 163 32.36 -10.49 31.03
CA SER A 163 32.94 -11.82 30.79
C SER A 163 32.16 -12.51 29.66
N PRO A 164 32.80 -13.00 28.59
CA PRO A 164 32.09 -13.62 27.47
C PRO A 164 31.56 -15.00 27.88
N LYS A 165 30.28 -15.09 28.24
CA LYS A 165 29.59 -16.38 28.28
C LYS A 165 29.36 -16.86 26.85
N SER A 166 30.06 -17.94 26.49
CA SER A 166 29.88 -18.70 25.25
C SER A 166 28.40 -18.97 24.95
N MET A 167 27.89 -18.43 23.84
CA MET A 167 26.59 -18.81 23.26
C MET A 167 26.68 -20.25 22.77
N LYS A 168 25.92 -21.16 23.37
CA LYS A 168 25.75 -22.52 22.85
C LYS A 168 24.70 -22.50 21.74
N ARG A 169 25.12 -22.91 20.55
CA ARG A 169 24.29 -23.12 19.35
C ARG A 169 23.24 -24.20 19.64
N SER A 170 21.96 -23.83 19.63
CA SER A 170 20.85 -24.79 19.70
C SER A 170 20.89 -25.71 18.48
N GLN A 171 21.11 -27.01 18.70
CA GLN A 171 20.96 -28.04 17.67
C GLN A 171 19.50 -28.51 17.68
N SER A 172 18.73 -28.13 16.68
CA SER A 172 17.50 -28.87 16.33
C SER A 172 17.90 -30.07 15.47
N VAL A 173 17.89 -31.26 16.05
CA VAL A 173 18.06 -32.51 15.32
C VAL A 173 16.72 -32.83 14.65
N VAL A 174 16.68 -32.80 13.33
CA VAL A 174 15.61 -33.43 12.53
C VAL A 174 16.11 -34.84 12.19
N ASP A 175 15.42 -35.86 12.72
CA ASP A 175 15.75 -37.26 12.44
C ASP A 175 15.44 -37.61 10.97
N PRO A 176 16.40 -38.20 10.24
CA PRO A 176 16.17 -38.66 8.88
C PRO A 176 15.49 -40.04 8.87
N GLY A 177 14.21 -40.04 8.50
CA GLY A 177 13.59 -41.17 7.79
C GLY A 177 12.65 -42.07 8.59
N VAL A 178 11.34 -41.91 8.35
CA VAL A 178 10.45 -43.05 8.05
C VAL A 178 9.45 -42.58 6.99
N LEU A 179 9.66 -43.02 5.74
CA LEU A 179 8.64 -43.04 4.70
C LEU A 179 7.48 -43.92 5.20
N LYS A 180 6.31 -43.34 5.50
CA LYS A 180 5.06 -44.10 5.48
C LYS A 180 4.62 -44.20 4.02
N ARG A 181 4.79 -45.39 3.44
CA ARG A 181 4.08 -45.81 2.23
C ARG A 181 2.58 -45.65 2.46
N MET A 182 1.92 -44.83 1.66
CA MET A 182 0.48 -44.96 1.44
C MET A 182 0.28 -46.11 0.44
N ASP A 183 -0.60 -47.04 0.80
CA ASP A 183 -0.93 -48.20 -0.01
C ASP A 183 -1.52 -47.78 -1.36
N LYS A 184 -1.03 -48.42 -2.42
CA LYS A 184 -1.64 -48.45 -3.74
C LYS A 184 -2.97 -49.20 -3.65
N ASN A 185 -4.07 -48.48 -3.79
CA ASN A 185 -5.24 -48.90 -4.55
C ASN A 185 -6.15 -47.67 -4.68
N GLU A 186 -6.72 -47.48 -5.87
CA GLU A 186 -7.55 -46.35 -6.32
C GLU A 186 -6.80 -45.26 -7.14
N GLU A 187 -6.04 -45.70 -8.14
CA GLU A 187 -5.97 -44.99 -9.42
C GLU A 187 -6.76 -45.80 -10.44
N GLU A 188 -8.06 -45.57 -10.54
CA GLU A 188 -8.77 -45.66 -11.81
C GLU A 188 -10.00 -44.76 -11.73
N ASN A 189 -10.16 -43.94 -12.77
CA ASN A 189 -11.30 -43.06 -13.04
C ASN A 189 -11.24 -41.65 -12.42
N MET A 190 -10.61 -40.72 -13.11
CA MET A 190 -11.34 -39.57 -13.69
C MET A 190 -10.46 -38.83 -14.72
N GLN A 191 -10.96 -38.80 -15.95
CA GLN A 191 -10.36 -38.13 -17.11
C GLN A 191 -10.37 -36.60 -16.98
N PRO A 192 -9.43 -35.88 -17.63
CA PRO A 192 -9.42 -34.42 -17.67
C PRO A 192 -10.42 -33.90 -18.73
N LEU A 193 -11.44 -33.16 -18.31
CA LEU A 193 -12.32 -32.42 -19.21
C LEU A 193 -11.68 -31.07 -19.59
N LEU A 194 -11.09 -31.03 -20.79
CA LEU A 194 -10.85 -29.81 -21.55
C LEU A 194 -11.86 -29.71 -22.70
N SER A 195 -12.46 -28.52 -22.82
CA SER A 195 -13.03 -27.86 -24.01
C SER A 195 -14.46 -28.16 -24.50
N LEU A 196 -15.06 -27.05 -25.02
CA LEU A 196 -16.33 -26.81 -25.75
C LEU A 196 -17.51 -26.41 -24.84
N ASP A 197 -18.12 -25.21 -24.91
CA ASP A 197 -18.18 -24.14 -25.93
C ASP A 197 -17.95 -22.73 -25.34
#